data_AF-A0A7X6Y7K0-F1
#
_entry.id   AF-A0A7X6Y7K0-F1
#
_cell.length_a   1.000
_cell.length_b   1.000
_cell.length_c   1.000
_cell.angle_alpha   90.00
_cell.angle_beta   90.00
_cell.angle_gamma   90.00
#
_symmetry.space_group_name_H-M   'P 1'
#
loop_
_entity.id
_entity.type
_entity.pdbx_description
1 polymer ?
#
loop_
_entity_poly.entity_id
_entity_poly.type
_entity_poly.pdbx_seq_one_letter_code
_entity_poly.pdbx_strand_id
1 'polypeptide(L)'
;MLSRYYPSFRLQIEFLNVDRNIVLYEEDPLSPHTCGVEYAFAITMFSNPLAWLELSNLSKKSVEILSKVIKTYRQYQDDILKGYVLPIGEEPSGTGWTGFQSISGSGSGYLLIIKEYNQSIRHKYKLWSVKNTKLKLEKILGTGSQDSVMVDIEGNCVFNLEGKFTYSLYKYSLLTD
;
A
#
# COMPACT_ATOMS: atom_id res chain seq x y z
N MET A 1 5.30 -1.24 14.59
CA MET A 1 4.11 -0.77 13.82
C MET A 1 2.82 -0.79 14.66
N LEU A 2 2.12 0.35 14.72
CA LEU A 2 0.97 0.62 15.60
C LEU A 2 -0.29 -0.23 15.30
N SER A 3 -0.52 -0.60 14.04
CA SER A 3 -1.70 -1.39 13.61
C SER A 3 -1.80 -2.77 14.26
N ARG A 4 -0.72 -3.29 14.86
CA ARG A 4 -0.74 -4.52 15.66
C ARG A 4 -1.46 -4.37 17.00
N TYR A 5 -1.57 -3.14 17.50
CA TYR A 5 -2.05 -2.85 18.85
C TYR A 5 -3.26 -1.89 18.86
N TYR A 6 -3.45 -1.11 17.81
CA TYR A 6 -4.53 -0.14 17.70
C TYR A 6 -5.26 -0.28 16.35
N PRO A 7 -6.61 -0.29 16.33
CA PRO A 7 -7.36 -0.42 15.09
C PRO A 7 -7.07 0.73 14.12
N SER A 8 -6.60 0.41 12.92
CA SER A 8 -6.17 1.43 11.96
C SER A 8 -7.30 2.30 11.42
N PHE A 9 -8.54 1.79 11.41
CA PHE A 9 -9.74 2.57 11.07
C PHE A 9 -10.05 3.70 12.08
N ARG A 10 -9.34 3.77 13.20
CA ARG A 10 -9.42 4.90 14.15
C ARG A 10 -8.30 5.92 13.94
N LEU A 11 -7.35 5.64 13.06
CA LEU A 11 -6.26 6.55 12.72
C LEU A 11 -6.68 7.40 11.54
N GLN A 12 -6.43 8.70 11.63
CA GLN A 12 -6.48 9.61 10.50
C GLN A 12 -5.04 9.91 10.10
N ILE A 13 -4.66 9.51 8.89
CA ILE A 13 -3.29 9.65 8.40
C ILE A 13 -3.31 10.61 7.22
N GLU A 14 -2.48 11.64 7.33
CA GLU A 14 -2.40 12.72 6.35
C GLU A 14 -1.47 12.36 5.19
N PHE A 15 -1.83 12.81 3.99
CA PHE A 15 -0.90 12.97 2.89
C PHE A 15 -0.95 14.41 2.37
N LEU A 16 0.20 14.91 1.93
CA LEU A 16 0.40 16.32 1.59
C LEU A 16 0.58 16.50 0.08
N ASN A 17 0.59 17.76 -0.37
CA ASN A 17 1.06 18.10 -1.72
C ASN A 17 2.59 17.95 -1.76
N VAL A 18 3.06 16.89 -2.43
CA VAL A 18 4.48 16.54 -2.58
C VAL A 18 5.28 17.53 -3.42
N ASP A 19 4.61 18.39 -4.20
CA ASP A 19 5.25 19.41 -5.04
C ASP A 19 5.56 20.70 -4.25
N ARG A 20 5.22 20.74 -2.95
CA ARG A 20 5.57 21.87 -2.09
C ARG A 20 7.02 21.77 -1.63
N ASN A 21 7.66 22.94 -1.53
CA ASN A 21 8.98 23.09 -0.91
C ASN A 21 10.09 22.23 -1.54
N ILE A 22 9.99 21.87 -2.83
CA ILE A 22 10.99 21.04 -3.53
C ILE A 22 12.41 21.56 -3.31
N VAL A 23 12.57 22.89 -3.34
CA VAL A 23 13.86 23.58 -3.12
C VAL A 23 14.51 23.30 -1.76
N LEU A 24 13.76 22.82 -0.76
CA LEU A 24 14.29 22.46 0.57
C LEU A 24 14.89 21.05 0.62
N TYR A 25 14.67 20.23 -0.41
CA TYR A 25 15.06 18.82 -0.41
C TYR A 25 16.20 18.49 -1.37
N GLU A 26 16.81 19.49 -2.02
CA GLU A 26 17.96 19.35 -2.92
C GLU A 26 17.85 18.09 -3.82
N GLU A 27 18.87 17.23 -3.81
CA GLU A 27 18.91 15.95 -4.55
C GLU A 27 18.58 14.74 -3.65
N ASP A 28 17.82 14.94 -2.57
CA ASP A 28 17.47 13.85 -1.64
C ASP A 28 16.62 12.78 -2.35
N PRO A 29 17.10 11.53 -2.46
CA PRO A 29 16.35 10.45 -3.08
C PRO A 29 15.06 10.10 -2.33
N LEU A 30 14.94 10.48 -1.05
CA LEU A 30 13.76 10.27 -0.22
C LEU A 30 12.85 11.50 -0.15
N SER A 31 13.09 12.54 -0.96
CA SER A 31 12.24 13.73 -0.97
C SER A 31 10.77 13.39 -1.25
N PRO A 32 9.81 14.13 -0.68
CA PRO A 32 8.38 13.93 -0.97
C PRO A 32 8.07 14.00 -2.47
N HIS A 33 8.71 14.92 -3.20
CA HIS A 33 8.51 15.07 -4.64
C HIS A 33 8.93 13.80 -5.41
N THR A 34 10.03 13.15 -5.01
CA THR A 34 10.54 11.93 -5.64
C THR A 34 9.58 10.75 -5.47
N CYS A 35 8.91 10.61 -4.32
CA CYS A 35 7.98 9.49 -4.11
C CYS A 35 6.66 9.66 -4.89
N GLY A 36 6.25 10.91 -5.12
CA GLY A 36 5.09 11.24 -5.94
C GLY A 36 3.76 11.17 -5.19
N VAL A 37 2.78 11.92 -5.69
CA VAL A 37 1.51 12.15 -4.99
C VAL A 37 0.66 10.89 -4.83
N GLU A 38 0.73 9.96 -5.78
CA GLU A 38 0.00 8.70 -5.71
C GLU A 38 0.54 7.81 -4.60
N TYR A 39 1.87 7.69 -4.49
CA TYR A 39 2.52 6.92 -3.44
C TYR A 39 2.22 7.53 -2.07
N ALA A 40 2.31 8.87 -1.95
CA ALA A 40 1.96 9.58 -0.73
C ALA A 40 0.52 9.31 -0.29
N PHE A 41 -0.42 9.18 -1.22
CA PHE A 41 -1.77 8.72 -0.91
C PHE A 41 -1.81 7.23 -0.53
N ALA A 42 -1.12 6.37 -1.28
CA ALA A 42 -1.15 4.92 -1.11
C ALA A 42 -0.77 4.46 0.30
N ILE A 43 0.26 5.06 0.91
CA ILE A 43 0.71 4.71 2.26
C ILE A 43 -0.36 4.97 3.35
N THR A 44 -1.38 5.76 3.06
CA THR A 44 -2.49 6.07 3.99
C THR A 44 -3.67 5.11 3.85
N MET A 45 -3.75 4.31 2.78
CA MET A 45 -4.94 3.54 2.38
C MET A 45 -5.44 2.50 3.39
N PHE A 46 -4.62 2.08 4.35
CA PHE A 46 -5.00 1.09 5.38
C PHE A 46 -5.33 1.75 6.72
N SER A 47 -5.66 3.05 6.68
CA SER A 47 -6.19 3.88 7.77
C SER A 47 -7.34 4.74 7.22
N ASN A 48 -7.68 5.88 7.84
CA ASN A 48 -8.49 6.91 7.17
C ASN A 48 -7.57 7.94 6.50
N PRO A 49 -7.46 7.96 5.17
CA PRO A 49 -6.71 8.98 4.46
C PRO A 49 -7.30 10.37 4.68
N LEU A 50 -6.46 11.34 5.02
CA LEU A 50 -6.79 12.76 5.02
C LEU A 50 -5.90 13.49 4.01
N ALA A 51 -6.53 14.11 3.02
CA ALA A 51 -5.84 15.03 2.12
C ALA A 51 -5.62 16.36 2.85
N TRP A 52 -4.47 16.50 3.53
CA TRP A 52 -4.11 17.72 4.24
C TRP A 52 -3.24 18.59 3.34
N LEU A 53 -3.87 19.21 2.34
CA LEU A 53 -3.13 19.96 1.32
C LEU A 53 -3.92 21.13 0.76
N GLU A 54 -3.18 22.14 0.30
CA GLU A 54 -3.74 23.27 -0.42
C GLU A 54 -4.13 22.83 -1.84
N LEU A 55 -5.44 22.74 -2.10
CA LEU A 55 -5.96 22.26 -3.38
C LEU A 55 -5.68 23.21 -4.56
N SER A 56 -5.58 24.51 -4.32
CA SER A 56 -5.33 25.54 -5.35
C SER A 56 -3.95 25.41 -6.01
N ASN A 57 -2.95 24.96 -5.26
CA ASN A 57 -1.57 24.80 -5.73
C ASN A 57 -1.22 23.38 -6.17
N LEU A 58 -2.22 22.50 -6.29
CA LEU A 58 -2.00 21.16 -6.80
C LEU A 58 -1.86 21.21 -8.32
N SER A 59 -0.81 20.59 -8.87
CA SER A 59 -0.64 20.54 -10.32
C SER A 59 -1.81 19.80 -11.00
N LYS A 60 -2.15 20.17 -12.24
CA LYS A 60 -3.23 19.50 -13.00
C LYS A 60 -3.01 17.97 -13.07
N LYS A 61 -1.76 17.56 -13.27
CA LYS A 61 -1.36 16.15 -13.27
C LYS A 61 -1.65 15.48 -11.93
N SER A 62 -1.28 16.12 -10.81
CA SER A 62 -1.55 15.60 -9.47
C SER A 62 -3.06 15.51 -9.17
N VAL A 63 -3.85 16.49 -9.61
CA VAL A 63 -5.32 16.45 -9.52
C VAL A 63 -5.90 15.25 -10.29
N GLU A 64 -5.46 15.03 -11.53
CA GLU A 64 -5.93 13.92 -12.37
C GLU A 64 -5.60 12.55 -11.77
N ILE A 65 -4.36 12.39 -11.29
CA ILE A 65 -3.89 11.17 -10.61
C ILE A 65 -4.74 10.89 -9.37
N LEU A 66 -4.84 11.86 -8.44
CA LEU A 66 -5.59 11.69 -7.21
C LEU A 66 -7.08 11.44 -7.47
N SER A 67 -7.69 12.17 -8.41
CA SER A 67 -9.10 11.99 -8.77
C SER A 67 -9.40 10.57 -9.22
N LYS A 68 -8.51 9.97 -10.03
CA LYS A 68 -8.66 8.58 -10.49
C LYS A 68 -8.46 7.59 -9.33
N VAL A 69 -7.35 7.72 -8.61
CA VAL A 69 -6.93 6.73 -7.61
C VAL A 69 -7.84 6.75 -6.38
N ILE A 70 -8.22 7.92 -5.89
CA ILE A 70 -9.17 8.07 -4.77
C ILE A 70 -10.54 7.51 -5.15
N LYS A 71 -11.03 7.79 -6.37
CA LYS A 71 -12.32 7.26 -6.84
C LYS A 71 -12.36 5.73 -6.85
N THR A 72 -11.29 5.08 -7.29
CA THR A 72 -11.17 3.62 -7.25
C THR A 72 -11.07 3.12 -5.81
N TYR A 73 -10.17 3.69 -4.99
CA TYR A 73 -9.96 3.27 -3.60
C TYR A 73 -11.24 3.36 -2.76
N ARG A 74 -12.04 4.42 -2.94
CA ARG A 74 -13.31 4.63 -2.20
C ARG A 74 -14.31 3.48 -2.37
N GLN A 75 -14.23 2.70 -3.45
CA GLN A 75 -15.10 1.53 -3.66
C GLN A 75 -14.75 0.35 -2.72
N TYR A 76 -13.51 0.31 -2.21
CA TYR A 76 -13.00 -0.80 -1.39
C TYR A 76 -12.65 -0.38 0.04
N GLN A 77 -12.57 0.94 0.31
CA GLN A 77 -12.15 1.48 1.60
C GLN A 77 -12.91 0.89 2.78
N ASP A 78 -14.24 0.84 2.70
CA ASP A 78 -15.07 0.35 3.81
C ASP A 78 -14.75 -1.11 4.15
N ASP A 79 -14.56 -1.95 3.14
CA ASP A 79 -14.23 -3.37 3.33
C ASP A 79 -12.80 -3.55 3.85
N ILE A 80 -11.85 -2.73 3.37
CA ILE A 80 -10.47 -2.71 3.86
C ILE A 80 -10.44 -2.36 5.35
N LEU A 81 -11.20 -1.34 5.77
CA LEU A 81 -11.17 -0.83 7.15
C LEU A 81 -12.06 -1.60 8.14
N LYS A 82 -13.07 -2.32 7.65
CA LYS A 82 -13.83 -3.30 8.46
C LYS A 82 -13.00 -4.54 8.78
N GLY A 83 -12.04 -4.90 7.93
CA GLY A 83 -11.15 -6.02 8.17
C GLY A 83 -10.13 -5.77 9.27
N TYR A 84 -9.53 -6.84 9.77
CA TYR A 84 -8.45 -6.74 10.75
C TYR A 84 -7.14 -6.38 10.05
N VAL A 85 -6.76 -5.11 10.14
CA VAL A 85 -5.56 -4.55 9.50
C VAL A 85 -4.32 -4.84 10.35
N LEU A 86 -3.37 -5.59 9.78
CA LEU A 86 -2.11 -5.98 10.38
C LEU A 86 -0.91 -5.58 9.51
N PRO A 87 0.23 -5.23 10.10
CA PRO A 87 1.43 -4.89 9.33
C PRO A 87 2.08 -6.14 8.73
N ILE A 88 2.65 -6.01 7.54
CA ILE A 88 3.49 -7.04 6.90
C ILE A 88 4.76 -6.40 6.32
N GLY A 89 5.82 -7.19 6.16
CA GLY A 89 7.12 -6.67 5.75
C GLY A 89 7.88 -6.00 6.89
N GLU A 90 8.76 -5.08 6.55
CA GLU A 90 9.64 -4.35 7.46
C GLU A 90 8.95 -3.09 8.03
N GLU A 91 9.55 -2.53 9.07
CA GLU A 91 9.18 -1.19 9.55
C GLU A 91 9.64 -0.15 8.52
N PRO A 92 8.79 0.83 8.14
CA PRO A 92 9.14 1.84 7.12
C PRO A 92 10.39 2.62 7.49
N SER A 93 11.32 2.67 6.54
CA SER A 93 12.60 3.39 6.64
C SER A 93 12.84 4.33 5.46
N GLY A 94 11.95 4.33 4.46
CA GLY A 94 12.15 4.97 3.17
C GLY A 94 12.93 4.12 2.17
N THR A 95 13.46 2.96 2.56
CA THR A 95 14.30 2.09 1.71
C THR A 95 13.92 0.61 1.71
N GLY A 96 12.94 0.19 2.51
CA GLY A 96 12.57 -1.21 2.67
C GLY A 96 11.41 -1.67 1.80
N TRP A 97 10.84 -2.79 2.23
CA TRP A 97 9.57 -3.31 1.75
C TRP A 97 8.61 -3.42 2.92
N THR A 98 7.49 -2.72 2.83
CA THR A 98 6.52 -2.60 3.92
C THR A 98 5.13 -2.97 3.40
N GLY A 99 4.14 -2.87 4.26
CA GLY A 99 2.78 -3.10 3.82
C GLY A 99 1.81 -3.42 4.94
N PHE A 100 0.61 -3.73 4.50
CA PHE A 100 -0.48 -4.12 5.37
C PHE A 100 -1.29 -5.25 4.75
N GLN A 101 -1.88 -6.06 5.61
CA GLN A 101 -2.88 -7.04 5.28
C GLN A 101 -4.16 -6.69 6.04
N SER A 102 -5.29 -6.62 5.35
CA SER A 102 -6.61 -6.50 5.95
C SER A 102 -7.32 -7.84 5.80
N ILE A 103 -7.74 -8.44 6.91
CA ILE A 103 -8.43 -9.73 6.92
C ILE A 103 -9.92 -9.48 7.11
N SER A 104 -10.72 -9.65 6.05
CA SER A 104 -12.15 -9.38 6.04
C SER A 104 -13.03 -10.63 6.26
N GLY A 105 -12.44 -11.82 6.38
CA GLY A 105 -13.15 -13.08 6.65
C GLY A 105 -12.25 -14.31 6.52
N SER A 106 -12.85 -15.52 6.54
CA SER A 106 -12.12 -16.77 6.35
C SER A 106 -11.65 -16.89 4.90
N GLY A 107 -10.39 -16.55 4.64
CA GLY A 107 -9.76 -16.78 3.34
C GLY A 107 -9.94 -15.68 2.30
N SER A 108 -10.29 -14.46 2.69
CA SER A 108 -10.23 -13.30 1.79
C SER A 108 -9.85 -12.03 2.55
N GLY A 109 -9.43 -11.03 1.79
CA GLY A 109 -9.00 -9.76 2.35
C GLY A 109 -8.33 -8.87 1.33
N TYR A 110 -7.52 -7.95 1.83
CA TYR A 110 -6.76 -7.00 1.03
C TYR A 110 -5.28 -6.99 1.42
N LEU A 111 -4.42 -6.76 0.45
CA LEU A 111 -2.99 -6.58 0.64
C LEU A 111 -2.57 -5.24 0.05
N LEU A 112 -1.84 -4.46 0.85
CA LEU A 112 -1.08 -3.32 0.37
C LEU A 112 0.40 -3.68 0.44
N ILE A 113 0.98 -3.93 -0.72
CA ILE A 113 2.41 -4.21 -0.89
C ILE A 113 3.09 -2.89 -1.25
N ILE A 114 4.10 -2.50 -0.47
CA ILE A 114 4.79 -1.22 -0.63
C ILE A 114 6.28 -1.49 -0.82
N LYS A 115 6.84 -0.92 -1.88
CA LYS A 115 8.27 -0.89 -2.14
C LYS A 115 8.76 0.55 -2.05
N GLU A 116 9.67 0.80 -1.13
CA GLU A 116 10.28 2.11 -0.92
C GLU A 116 11.49 2.30 -1.87
N TYR A 117 12.48 3.12 -1.50
CA TYR A 117 13.66 3.39 -2.32
C TYR A 117 14.68 2.25 -2.25
N ASN A 118 14.50 1.18 -3.05
CA ASN A 118 15.50 0.13 -3.20
C ASN A 118 15.54 -0.53 -4.60
N GLN A 119 16.62 -1.27 -4.84
CA GLN A 119 16.88 -1.97 -6.10
C GLN A 119 16.30 -3.40 -6.16
N SER A 120 15.86 -3.97 -5.04
CA SER A 120 15.30 -5.32 -5.04
C SER A 120 13.98 -5.31 -5.81
N ILE A 121 13.81 -6.21 -6.77
CA ILE A 121 12.54 -6.35 -7.52
C ILE A 121 11.56 -7.30 -6.86
N ARG A 122 12.01 -8.04 -5.83
CA ARG A 122 11.25 -9.07 -5.14
C ARG A 122 11.42 -8.96 -3.62
N HIS A 123 10.37 -9.30 -2.88
CA HIS A 123 10.45 -9.39 -1.42
C HIS A 123 9.57 -10.51 -0.89
N LYS A 124 10.06 -11.15 0.19
CA LYS A 124 9.36 -12.24 0.87
C LYS A 124 8.56 -11.66 2.04
N TYR A 125 7.24 -11.65 1.92
CA TYR A 125 6.32 -11.24 2.97
C TYR A 125 5.86 -12.44 3.78
N LYS A 126 5.68 -12.25 5.09
CA LYS A 126 4.97 -13.19 5.95
C LYS A 126 3.54 -12.70 6.18
N LEU A 127 2.56 -13.47 5.70
CA LEU A 127 1.15 -13.15 5.86
C LEU A 127 0.60 -13.68 7.19
N TRP A 128 -0.43 -13.01 7.67
CA TRP A 128 -1.21 -13.39 8.83
C TRP A 128 -2.33 -14.34 8.43
N SER A 129 -2.50 -15.40 9.22
CA SER A 129 -3.63 -16.35 9.13
C SER A 129 -3.86 -17.00 7.76
N VAL A 130 -2.84 -17.04 6.89
CA VAL A 130 -2.85 -17.70 5.59
C VAL A 130 -1.57 -18.54 5.48
N LYS A 131 -1.71 -19.84 5.21
CA LYS A 131 -0.60 -20.80 5.11
C LYS A 131 -0.94 -21.92 4.14
N ASN A 132 0.09 -22.49 3.51
CA ASN A 132 0.01 -23.69 2.69
C ASN A 132 -1.13 -23.67 1.65
N THR A 133 -1.23 -22.58 0.89
CA THR A 133 -2.34 -22.36 -0.04
C THR A 133 -1.93 -21.41 -1.16
N LYS A 134 -2.67 -21.44 -2.28
CA LYS A 134 -2.52 -20.48 -3.36
C LYS A 134 -3.52 -19.36 -3.18
N LEU A 135 -3.05 -18.13 -3.20
CA LEU A 135 -3.89 -16.93 -3.24
C LEU A 135 -4.16 -16.54 -4.68
N LYS A 136 -5.41 -16.24 -5.00
CA LYS A 136 -5.79 -15.43 -6.17
C LYS A 136 -5.67 -13.96 -5.78
N LEU A 137 -5.10 -13.16 -6.67
CA LEU A 137 -4.91 -11.72 -6.51
C LEU A 137 -5.67 -10.98 -7.60
N GLU A 138 -6.54 -10.07 -7.19
CA GLU A 138 -7.20 -9.11 -8.07
C GLU A 138 -6.58 -7.75 -7.79
N LYS A 139 -5.83 -7.21 -8.76
CA LYS A 139 -5.21 -5.89 -8.62
C LYS A 139 -6.28 -4.81 -8.70
N ILE A 140 -6.31 -3.95 -7.69
CA ILE A 140 -7.17 -2.76 -7.61
C ILE A 140 -6.40 -1.52 -8.07
N LEU A 141 -5.20 -1.28 -7.51
CA LEU A 141 -4.37 -0.10 -7.79
C LEU A 141 -2.87 -0.47 -7.78
N GLY A 142 -2.04 0.41 -8.33
CA GLY A 142 -0.59 0.26 -8.36
C GLY A 142 -0.02 -0.54 -9.54
N THR A 143 1.27 -0.87 -9.45
CA THR A 143 2.09 -1.28 -10.60
C THR A 143 2.29 -2.78 -10.74
N GLY A 144 1.97 -3.56 -9.72
CA GLY A 144 2.18 -5.01 -9.71
C GLY A 144 1.35 -5.72 -10.77
N SER A 145 1.76 -6.94 -11.10
CA SER A 145 1.20 -7.72 -12.21
C SER A 145 0.81 -9.14 -11.83
N GLN A 146 1.12 -9.57 -10.60
CA GLN A 146 0.78 -10.90 -10.11
C GLN A 146 -0.74 -11.09 -10.01
N ASP A 147 -1.22 -12.20 -10.54
CA ASP A 147 -2.60 -12.69 -10.46
C ASP A 147 -2.78 -13.74 -9.36
N SER A 148 -1.67 -14.26 -8.84
CA SER A 148 -1.63 -15.26 -7.79
C SER A 148 -0.29 -15.32 -7.08
N VAL A 149 -0.28 -15.89 -5.88
CA VAL A 149 0.95 -16.18 -5.13
C VAL A 149 0.78 -17.45 -4.30
N MET A 150 1.84 -18.26 -4.22
CA MET A 150 1.90 -19.41 -3.32
C MET A 150 2.33 -18.95 -1.93
N VAL A 151 1.60 -19.39 -0.90
CA VAL A 151 1.93 -19.17 0.51
C VAL A 151 2.42 -20.48 1.10
N ASP A 152 3.63 -20.48 1.64
CA ASP A 152 4.26 -21.67 2.22
C ASP A 152 3.65 -22.07 3.58
N ILE A 153 4.17 -23.14 4.17
CA ILE A 153 3.72 -23.67 5.48
C ILE A 153 3.98 -22.69 6.64
N GLU A 154 4.93 -21.77 6.49
CA GLU A 154 5.24 -20.75 7.49
C GLU A 154 4.42 -19.47 7.32
N GLY A 155 3.70 -19.33 6.20
CA GLY A 155 2.94 -18.16 5.81
C GLY A 155 3.73 -17.18 4.94
N ASN A 156 4.89 -17.56 4.41
CA ASN A 156 5.67 -16.69 3.54
C ASN A 156 5.20 -16.78 2.08
N CYS A 157 5.29 -15.66 1.38
CA CYS A 157 5.00 -15.53 -0.05
C CYS A 157 5.87 -14.45 -0.67
N VAL A 158 6.05 -14.48 -2.00
CA VAL A 158 6.92 -13.54 -2.71
C VAL A 158 6.11 -12.61 -3.59
N PHE A 159 6.35 -11.31 -3.43
CA PHE A 159 5.80 -10.26 -4.29
C PHE A 159 6.90 -9.60 -5.11
N ASN A 160 6.54 -9.15 -6.32
CA ASN A 160 7.43 -8.47 -7.24
C ASN A 160 6.89 -7.06 -7.57
N LEU A 161 7.76 -6.06 -7.48
CA LEU A 161 7.50 -4.67 -7.84
C LEU A 161 8.76 -4.04 -8.43
N GLU A 162 8.59 -3.47 -9.62
CA GLU A 162 9.62 -2.68 -10.30
C GLU A 162 9.57 -1.21 -9.86
N GLY A 163 10.61 -0.45 -10.23
CA GLY A 163 10.71 0.97 -9.87
C GLY A 163 11.03 1.22 -8.40
N LYS A 164 10.91 2.47 -7.98
CA LYS A 164 11.08 2.95 -6.60
C LYS A 164 9.80 3.67 -6.19
N PHE A 165 9.47 3.66 -4.90
CA PHE A 165 8.21 4.24 -4.41
C PHE A 165 7.00 3.71 -5.19
N THR A 166 6.95 2.38 -5.32
CA THR A 166 5.85 1.70 -5.99
C THR A 166 5.05 0.92 -4.97
N TYR A 167 3.79 0.66 -5.32
CA TYR A 167 2.90 -0.11 -4.46
C TYR A 167 1.97 -0.97 -5.31
N SER A 168 1.29 -1.90 -4.66
CA SER A 168 0.12 -2.55 -5.22
C SER A 168 -0.92 -2.85 -4.16
N LEU A 169 -2.14 -2.47 -4.48
CA LEU A 169 -3.32 -2.82 -3.71
C LEU A 169 -4.00 -4.01 -4.39
N TYR A 170 -4.07 -5.12 -3.69
CA TYR A 170 -4.75 -6.33 -4.13
C TYR A 170 -5.93 -6.63 -3.24
N LYS A 171 -7.01 -7.13 -3.84
CA LYS A 171 -7.94 -8.03 -3.14
C LYS A 171 -7.40 -9.44 -3.30
N TYR A 172 -7.41 -10.23 -2.22
CA TYR A 172 -7.01 -11.62 -2.27
C TYR A 172 -8.15 -12.55 -1.83
N SER A 173 -8.14 -13.76 -2.38
CA SER A 173 -8.97 -14.87 -1.93
C SER A 173 -8.17 -16.18 -2.00
N LEU A 174 -8.48 -17.14 -1.13
CA LEU A 174 -7.96 -18.50 -1.29
C LEU A 174 -8.49 -19.10 -2.60
N LEU A 175 -7.64 -19.80 -3.32
CA LEU A 175 -8.08 -20.76 -4.33
C LEU A 175 -8.39 -22.05 -3.58
N THR A 176 -9.68 -22.33 -3.37
CA THR A 176 -10.13 -23.69 -3.06
C THR A 176 -10.11 -24.49 -4.34
N ASP A 177 -9.45 -25.65 -4.30
CA ASP A 177 -9.53 -26.68 -5.34
C ASP A 177 -10.97 -27.16 -5.55
#